data_AF-A0A2T8TH08-F1
#
_entry.id   AF-A0A2T8TH08-F1
#
_cell.length_a   1.000
_cell.length_b   1.000
_cell.length_c   1.000
_cell.angle_alpha   90.00
_cell.angle_beta   90.00
_cell.angle_gamma   90.00
#
_symmetry.space_group_name_H-M   'P 1'
#
loop_
_entity.id
_entity.type
_entity.pdbx_description
1 polymer ?
#
loop_
_entity_poly.entity_id
_entity_poly.type
_entity_poly.pdbx_seq_one_letter_code
_entity_poly.pdbx_strand_id
1 'polypeptide(L)'
;MALTDIKVRTAKPTDKQYKLTDGSGMHLLVHPNGSKYWRLQYRFDGKQKMLALGVYPEITLADARARRDEARKLLANGVDPGDKKKNDKVEQSKARTFKEVAIEWHGTNQKWSEDHAHRVLKSLEDNLFAALGERNIAELKTRDLLAPIKAVEMSGRLEIAARLQQRTTAVMRYAVQSGLIDYNPAQEMAGAVASGNRQHRPALALKRIPELLQKIDGYTGRPLTRWATELTLLIFIRSSELRFARWSVSVAW
;
A
#
# COMPACT_ATOMS: atom_id res chain seq x y z
N MET A 1 30.53 28.07 29.19
CA MET A 1 29.85 27.67 30.44
C MET A 1 28.60 26.90 30.06
N ALA A 2 28.31 25.77 30.70
CA ALA A 2 27.13 24.96 30.37
C ALA A 2 25.82 25.71 30.74
N LEU A 3 24.74 25.42 30.02
CA LEU A 3 23.43 25.97 30.35
C LEU A 3 22.82 25.27 31.56
N THR A 4 21.96 26.00 32.26
CA THR A 4 21.07 25.48 33.30
C THR A 4 19.63 25.62 32.84
N ASP A 5 18.73 24.76 33.31
CA ASP A 5 17.31 24.83 32.98
C ASP A 5 16.69 26.20 33.28
N ILE A 6 17.14 26.84 34.35
CA ILE A 6 16.73 28.21 34.71
C ILE A 6 17.09 29.18 33.58
N LYS A 7 18.35 29.17 33.09
CA LYS A 7 18.79 30.05 32.00
C LYS A 7 18.05 29.79 30.69
N VAL A 8 17.72 28.53 30.40
CA VAL A 8 16.94 28.14 29.22
C VAL A 8 15.51 28.68 29.30
N ARG A 9 14.87 28.50 30.46
CA ARG A 9 13.50 28.96 30.71
C ARG A 9 13.39 30.48 30.66
N THR A 10 14.31 31.20 31.30
CA THR A 10 14.27 32.66 31.40
C THR A 10 14.78 33.39 30.16
N ALA A 11 15.38 32.68 29.19
CA ALA A 11 15.81 33.28 27.93
C ALA A 11 14.63 33.94 27.19
N LYS A 12 14.69 35.26 27.01
CA LYS A 12 13.65 36.05 26.33
C LYS A 12 14.01 36.27 24.85
N PRO A 13 13.03 36.35 23.95
CA PRO A 13 13.28 36.77 22.58
C PRO A 13 13.82 38.21 22.53
N THR A 14 14.61 38.49 21.51
CA THR A 14 15.15 39.81 21.16
C THR A 14 14.88 40.07 19.67
N ASP A 15 15.11 41.30 19.19
CA ASP A 15 14.85 41.67 17.79
C ASP A 15 15.63 40.83 16.76
N LYS A 16 16.76 40.25 17.18
CA LYS A 16 17.57 39.32 16.38
C LYS A 16 17.71 37.99 17.09
N GLN A 17 17.85 36.92 16.29
CA GLN A 17 18.16 35.59 16.84
C GLN A 17 19.53 35.59 17.53
N TYR A 18 19.64 34.89 18.66
CA TYR A 18 20.89 34.76 19.40
C TYR A 18 21.10 33.33 19.93
N LYS A 19 22.33 33.03 20.31
CA LYS A 19 22.76 31.69 20.72
C LYS A 19 23.16 31.68 22.19
N LEU A 20 22.65 30.70 22.93
CA LEU A 20 23.09 30.37 24.28
C LEU A 20 23.84 29.05 24.22
N THR A 21 25.15 29.07 24.46
CA THR A 21 26.00 27.88 24.28
C THR A 21 25.94 26.96 25.49
N ASP A 22 25.72 25.66 25.26
CA ASP A 22 25.78 24.62 26.31
C ASP A 22 27.15 23.92 26.36
N GLY A 23 27.87 23.92 25.24
CA GLY A 23 29.18 23.28 25.10
C GLY A 23 29.15 22.12 24.11
N SER A 24 30.33 21.60 23.74
CA SER A 24 30.45 20.47 22.80
C SER A 24 29.74 20.71 21.46
N GLY A 25 29.72 21.96 20.97
CA GLY A 25 29.04 22.38 19.75
C GLY A 25 27.52 22.57 19.90
N MET A 26 26.93 22.21 21.04
CA MET A 26 25.50 22.37 21.32
C MET A 26 25.18 23.78 21.83
N HIS A 27 24.10 24.36 21.34
CA HIS A 27 23.56 25.64 21.78
C HIS A 27 22.03 25.69 21.64
N LEU A 28 21.39 26.55 22.43
CA LEU A 28 20.01 26.96 22.23
C LEU A 28 19.99 28.19 21.31
N LEU A 29 19.26 28.09 20.21
CA LEU A 29 18.99 29.21 19.31
C LEU A 29 17.62 29.80 19.66
N VAL A 30 17.61 31.05 20.12
CA VAL A 30 16.39 31.78 20.49
C VAL A 30 16.02 32.71 19.34
N HIS A 31 14.81 32.56 18.80
CA HIS A 31 14.30 33.39 17.71
C HIS A 31 13.48 34.59 18.24
N PRO A 32 13.35 35.68 17.45
CA PRO A 32 12.53 36.83 17.81
C PRO A 32 11.05 36.49 18.08
N ASN A 33 10.52 35.46 17.42
CA ASN A 33 9.15 34.97 17.63
C ASN A 33 8.98 34.14 18.92
N GLY A 34 10.02 34.03 19.76
CA GLY A 34 10.00 33.29 21.02
C GLY A 34 10.29 31.79 20.90
N SER A 35 10.39 31.23 19.69
CA SER A 35 10.74 29.82 19.49
C SER A 35 12.21 29.55 19.83
N LYS A 36 12.46 28.40 20.48
CA LYS A 36 13.77 28.02 21.03
C LYS A 36 14.18 26.66 20.49
N TYR A 37 15.28 26.60 19.74
CA TYR A 37 15.74 25.38 19.08
C TYR A 37 17.05 24.89 19.66
N TRP A 38 17.11 23.59 19.94
CA TRP A 38 18.37 22.92 20.23
C TRP A 38 19.12 22.62 18.93
N ARG A 39 20.35 23.12 18.83
CA ARG A 39 21.19 22.99 17.65
C ARG A 39 22.57 22.47 18.03
N LEU A 40 23.12 21.58 17.20
CA LEU A 40 24.49 21.10 17.29
C LEU A 40 25.27 21.56 16.06
N GLN A 41 26.36 22.30 16.27
CA GLN A 41 27.35 22.57 15.24
C GLN A 41 28.42 21.48 15.28
N TYR A 42 28.73 20.92 14.11
CA TYR A 42 29.74 19.87 13.95
C TYR A 42 30.45 20.03 12.61
N ARG A 43 31.56 19.29 12.44
CA ARG A 43 32.23 19.13 11.15
C ARG A 43 32.20 17.67 10.73
N PHE A 44 31.93 17.43 9.47
CA PHE A 44 32.01 16.11 8.85
C PHE A 44 32.57 16.31 7.45
N ASP A 45 33.56 15.49 7.08
CA ASP A 45 34.23 15.55 5.77
C ASP A 45 34.69 16.99 5.39
N GLY A 46 35.42 17.63 6.32
CA GLY A 46 35.94 18.99 6.13
C GLY A 46 34.89 20.11 6.11
N LYS A 47 33.59 19.83 6.11
CA LYS A 47 32.50 20.81 6.03
C LYS A 47 31.85 21.08 7.38
N GLN A 48 31.54 22.35 7.67
CA GLN A 48 30.77 22.71 8.85
C GLN A 48 29.28 22.51 8.59
N LYS A 49 28.62 21.74 9.46
CA LYS A 49 27.19 21.40 9.36
C LYS A 49 26.48 21.74 10.68
N MET A 50 25.14 21.82 10.61
CA MET A 50 24.29 22.09 11.77
C MET A 50 23.18 21.05 11.85
N LEU A 51 23.04 20.38 12.99
CA LEU A 51 22.00 19.40 13.27
C LEU A 51 20.95 20.00 14.20
N ALA A 52 19.67 19.78 13.90
CA ALA A 52 18.58 20.08 14.82
C ALA A 52 18.44 18.93 15.83
N LEU A 53 18.51 19.24 17.13
CA LEU A 53 18.32 18.27 18.20
C LEU A 53 16.89 18.26 18.74
N GLY A 54 16.14 19.36 18.57
CA GLY A 54 14.76 19.47 19.06
C GLY A 54 14.31 20.92 19.23
N VAL A 55 13.07 21.09 19.67
CA VAL A 55 12.48 22.38 20.02
C VAL A 55 12.14 22.35 21.50
N TYR A 56 12.45 23.43 22.23
CA TYR A 56 12.03 23.61 23.62
C TYR A 56 10.60 24.20 23.63
N PRO A 57 9.68 23.77 24.51
CA PRO A 57 9.90 22.90 25.68
C PRO A 57 9.75 21.39 25.43
N GLU A 58 9.32 20.96 24.23
CA GLU A 58 9.10 19.54 23.92
C GLU A 58 10.33 18.66 24.18
N ILE A 59 11.52 19.20 23.92
CA ILE A 59 12.81 18.58 24.23
C ILE A 59 13.49 19.37 25.34
N THR A 60 13.69 18.69 26.47
CA THR A 60 14.34 19.28 27.64
C THR A 60 15.84 19.49 27.40
N LEU A 61 16.51 20.24 28.28
CA LEU A 61 17.97 20.38 28.22
C LEU A 61 18.68 19.02 28.35
N ALA A 62 18.17 18.13 29.20
CA ALA A 62 18.69 16.78 29.39
C ALA A 62 18.56 15.94 28.11
N ASP A 63 17.37 15.94 27.49
CA ASP A 63 17.13 15.21 26.24
C ASP A 63 17.98 15.75 25.09
N ALA A 64 18.15 17.07 25.02
CA ALA A 64 19.02 17.70 24.03
C ALA A 64 20.48 17.26 24.20
N ARG A 65 20.98 17.12 25.43
CA ARG A 65 22.32 16.58 25.72
C ARG A 65 22.44 15.10 25.34
N ALA A 66 21.43 14.29 25.62
CA ALA A 66 21.41 12.88 25.20
C ALA A 66 21.50 12.76 23.67
N ARG A 67 20.68 13.51 22.92
CA ARG A 67 20.70 13.54 21.45
C ARG A 67 22.02 14.07 20.89
N ARG A 68 22.67 15.03 21.57
CA ARG A 68 24.02 15.50 21.22
C ARG A 68 25.02 14.35 21.34
N ASP A 69 24.97 13.59 22.43
CA ASP A 69 25.95 12.53 22.68
C ASP A 69 25.76 11.36 21.70
N GLU A 70 24.53 11.03 21.33
CA GLU A 70 24.24 10.11 20.23
C GLU A 70 24.81 10.60 18.88
N ALA A 71 24.57 11.86 18.52
CA ALA A 71 25.12 12.44 17.29
C ALA A 71 26.65 12.42 17.28
N ARG A 72 27.29 12.63 18.43
CA ARG A 72 28.75 12.54 18.56
C ARG A 72 29.27 11.10 18.43
N LYS A 73 28.53 10.10 18.92
CA LYS A 73 28.87 8.68 18.69
C LYS A 73 28.83 8.34 17.19
N LEU A 74 27.83 8.84 16.47
CA LEU A 74 27.76 8.65 15.01
C LEU A 74 28.95 9.28 14.28
N LEU A 75 29.31 10.51 14.65
CA LEU A 75 30.49 11.19 14.09
C LEU A 75 31.78 10.42 14.38
N ALA A 76 31.95 9.87 15.58
CA ALA A 76 33.11 9.05 15.94
C ALA A 76 33.21 7.78 15.10
N ASN A 77 32.07 7.25 14.64
CA ASN A 77 31.99 6.08 13.77
C ASN A 77 32.04 6.45 12.28
N GLY A 78 32.35 7.71 11.92
CA GLY A 78 32.43 8.15 10.53
C GLY A 78 31.07 8.28 9.83
N VAL A 79 29.96 8.37 10.57
CA VAL A 79 28.61 8.53 10.03
C VAL A 79 28.13 9.97 10.22
N ASP A 80 27.62 10.60 9.16
CA ASP A 80 27.00 11.93 9.23
C ASP A 80 25.62 11.86 9.93
N PRO A 81 25.43 12.51 11.10
CA PRO A 81 24.15 12.50 11.81
C PRO A 81 23.01 13.20 11.07
N GLY A 82 23.34 14.20 10.24
CA GLY A 82 22.38 14.92 9.41
C GLY A 82 21.83 14.04 8.30
N ASP A 83 22.68 13.27 7.64
CA ASP A 83 22.26 12.34 6.58
C ASP A 83 21.50 11.15 7.18
N LYS A 84 21.94 10.62 8.33
CA LYS A 84 21.16 9.59 9.05
C LYS A 84 19.77 10.09 9.41
N LYS A 85 19.65 11.29 10.01
CA LYS A 85 18.35 11.88 10.36
C LYS A 85 17.48 12.15 9.12
N LYS A 86 18.08 12.52 7.99
CA LYS A 86 17.36 12.73 6.73
C LYS A 86 16.87 11.40 6.16
N ASN A 87 17.70 10.35 6.20
CA ASN A 87 17.31 9.01 5.78
C ASN A 87 16.25 8.41 6.70
N ASP A 88 16.38 8.54 8.02
CA ASP A 88 15.36 8.11 8.99
C ASP A 88 14.02 8.84 8.78
N LYS A 89 14.07 10.13 8.41
CA LYS A 89 12.87 10.91 8.10
C LYS A 89 12.26 10.56 6.74
N VAL A 90 13.09 10.19 5.76
CA VAL A 90 12.65 9.65 4.47
C VAL A 90 12.03 8.26 4.66
N GLU A 91 12.65 7.39 5.46
CA GLU A 91 12.13 6.08 5.91
C GLU A 91 10.78 6.23 6.63
N GLN A 92 10.66 7.19 7.55
CA GLN A 92 9.38 7.49 8.22
C GLN A 92 8.33 8.07 7.26
N SER A 93 8.72 8.86 6.26
CA SER A 93 7.81 9.32 5.20
C SER A 93 7.46 8.24 4.16
N LYS A 94 8.21 7.13 4.15
CA LYS A 94 7.93 5.90 3.38
C LYS A 94 7.03 4.92 4.13
N ALA A 95 6.54 5.24 5.32
CA ALA A 95 5.56 4.44 6.06
C ALA A 95 4.18 4.49 5.41
N ARG A 96 4.10 4.16 4.11
CA ARG A 96 2.85 3.91 3.42
C ARG A 96 2.32 2.57 3.86
N THR A 97 1.04 2.55 4.17
CA THR A 97 0.39 1.34 4.59
C THR A 97 0.09 0.44 3.38
N PHE A 98 -0.06 -0.86 3.60
CA PHE A 98 -0.46 -1.77 2.53
C PHE A 98 -1.76 -1.34 1.87
N LYS A 99 -2.72 -0.83 2.65
CA LYS A 99 -4.01 -0.36 2.16
C LYS A 99 -3.88 0.82 1.19
N GLU A 100 -3.08 1.82 1.54
CA GLU A 100 -2.84 2.99 0.68
C GLU A 100 -2.25 2.56 -0.66
N VAL A 101 -1.22 1.73 -0.63
CA VAL A 101 -0.56 1.24 -1.85
C VAL A 101 -1.48 0.34 -2.67
N ALA A 102 -2.34 -0.47 -2.03
CA ALA A 102 -3.33 -1.28 -2.71
C ALA A 102 -4.40 -0.44 -3.43
N ILE A 103 -4.83 0.67 -2.83
CA ILE A 103 -5.77 1.62 -3.45
C ILE A 103 -5.11 2.35 -4.63
N GLU A 104 -3.87 2.81 -4.48
CA GLU A 104 -3.12 3.43 -5.58
C GLU A 104 -2.93 2.46 -6.75
N TRP A 105 -2.49 1.23 -6.47
CA TRP A 105 -2.37 0.17 -7.46
C TRP A 105 -3.70 -0.08 -8.18
N HIS A 106 -4.80 -0.16 -7.43
CA HIS A 106 -6.14 -0.35 -7.99
C HIS A 106 -6.52 0.79 -8.95
N GLY A 107 -6.22 2.04 -8.59
CA GLY A 107 -6.45 3.22 -9.42
C GLY A 107 -5.62 3.29 -10.69
N THR A 108 -4.50 2.56 -10.78
CA THR A 108 -3.69 2.53 -12.02
C THR A 108 -4.33 1.76 -13.17
N ASN A 109 -5.34 0.92 -12.90
CA ASN A 109 -5.88 0.01 -13.91
C ASN A 109 -7.08 0.60 -14.67
N GLN A 110 -6.79 1.28 -15.78
CA GLN A 110 -7.79 1.93 -16.62
C GLN A 110 -8.62 0.97 -17.50
N LYS A 111 -8.25 -0.32 -17.57
CA LYS A 111 -8.91 -1.29 -18.46
C LYS A 111 -10.06 -2.06 -17.80
N TRP A 112 -10.20 -1.95 -16.48
CA TRP A 112 -11.24 -2.67 -15.76
C TRP A 112 -12.60 -1.99 -15.92
N SER A 113 -13.64 -2.79 -16.11
CA SER A 113 -15.00 -2.28 -15.93
C SER A 113 -15.21 -1.89 -14.47
N GLU A 114 -16.10 -0.94 -14.23
CA GLU A 114 -16.43 -0.45 -12.88
C GLU A 114 -16.83 -1.60 -11.94
N ASP A 115 -17.67 -2.53 -12.40
CA ASP A 115 -18.06 -3.72 -11.64
C ASP A 115 -16.89 -4.64 -11.29
N HIS A 116 -15.91 -4.75 -12.19
CA HIS A 116 -14.73 -5.58 -11.94
C HIS A 116 -13.80 -4.91 -10.94
N ALA A 117 -13.56 -3.61 -11.12
CA ALA A 117 -12.77 -2.80 -10.20
C ALA A 117 -13.34 -2.86 -8.77
N HIS A 118 -14.64 -2.64 -8.60
CA HIS A 118 -15.31 -2.75 -7.30
C HIS A 118 -15.16 -4.14 -6.68
N ARG A 119 -15.36 -5.21 -7.46
CA ARG A 119 -15.18 -6.60 -6.96
C ARG A 119 -13.74 -6.90 -6.54
N VAL A 120 -12.76 -6.33 -7.23
CA VAL A 120 -11.34 -6.48 -6.86
C VAL A 120 -11.06 -5.79 -5.54
N LEU A 121 -11.46 -4.53 -5.39
CA LEU A 121 -11.21 -3.75 -4.18
C LEU A 121 -11.92 -4.35 -2.97
N LYS A 122 -13.22 -4.66 -3.10
CA LYS A 122 -14.01 -5.30 -2.05
C LYS A 122 -13.39 -6.62 -1.58
N SER A 123 -12.85 -7.41 -2.51
CA SER A 123 -12.16 -8.65 -2.15
C SER A 123 -10.89 -8.41 -1.33
N LEU A 124 -10.17 -7.30 -1.53
CA LEU A 124 -9.00 -6.93 -0.70
C LEU A 124 -9.45 -6.41 0.67
N GLU A 125 -10.52 -5.61 0.72
CA GLU A 125 -11.14 -5.12 1.95
C GLU A 125 -11.58 -6.28 2.86
N ASP A 126 -12.39 -7.19 2.31
CA ASP A 126 -13.01 -8.28 3.07
C ASP A 126 -12.00 -9.30 3.62
N ASN A 127 -10.83 -9.45 2.98
CA ASN A 127 -9.92 -10.57 3.28
C ASN A 127 -8.51 -10.15 3.71
N LEU A 128 -8.03 -8.96 3.36
CA LEU A 128 -6.64 -8.56 3.62
C LEU A 128 -6.52 -7.32 4.49
N PHE A 129 -7.38 -6.32 4.32
CA PHE A 129 -7.19 -5.01 4.99
C PHE A 129 -7.31 -5.08 6.51
N ALA A 130 -8.15 -5.97 7.05
CA ALA A 130 -8.24 -6.17 8.50
C ALA A 130 -6.91 -6.65 9.11
N ALA A 131 -6.11 -7.45 8.38
CA ALA A 131 -4.87 -8.04 8.89
C ALA A 131 -3.60 -7.26 8.47
N LEU A 132 -3.62 -6.68 7.27
CA LEU A 132 -2.44 -6.05 6.65
C LEU A 132 -2.60 -4.55 6.42
N GLY A 133 -3.83 -4.05 6.43
CA GLY A 133 -4.18 -2.75 5.86
C GLY A 133 -3.33 -1.60 6.39
N GLU A 134 -3.25 -1.46 7.71
CA GLU A 134 -2.55 -0.37 8.41
C GLU A 134 -1.04 -0.64 8.61
N ARG A 135 -0.56 -1.82 8.21
CA ARG A 135 0.86 -2.17 8.38
C ARG A 135 1.70 -1.48 7.32
N ASN A 136 2.89 -1.02 7.72
CA ASN A 136 3.88 -0.45 6.82
C ASN A 136 4.27 -1.48 5.75
N ILE A 137 4.14 -1.10 4.47
CA ILE A 137 4.41 -2.00 3.35
C ILE A 137 5.88 -2.45 3.29
N ALA A 138 6.81 -1.63 3.78
CA ALA A 138 8.24 -1.94 3.79
C ALA A 138 8.62 -3.01 4.83
N GLU A 139 7.78 -3.23 5.84
CA GLU A 139 8.04 -4.21 6.91
C GLU A 139 7.39 -5.57 6.65
N LEU A 140 6.52 -5.66 5.64
CA LEU A 140 5.79 -6.89 5.33
C LEU A 140 6.72 -7.94 4.72
N LYS A 141 6.79 -9.11 5.39
CA LYS A 141 7.52 -10.28 4.88
C LYS A 141 6.56 -11.31 4.29
N THR A 142 7.08 -12.29 3.56
CA THR A 142 6.30 -13.37 2.93
C THR A 142 5.34 -14.05 3.92
N ARG A 143 5.80 -14.31 5.15
CA ARG A 143 4.98 -14.90 6.22
C ARG A 143 3.76 -14.05 6.57
N ASP A 144 3.94 -12.73 6.66
CA ASP A 144 2.86 -11.79 6.98
C ASP A 144 1.79 -11.80 5.87
N LEU A 145 2.25 -11.78 4.61
CA LEU A 145 1.37 -11.79 3.44
C LEU A 145 0.60 -13.11 3.28
N LEU A 146 1.23 -14.24 3.63
CA LEU A 146 0.61 -15.57 3.54
C LEU A 146 -0.46 -15.82 4.59
N ALA A 147 -0.29 -15.31 5.81
CA ALA A 147 -1.19 -15.59 6.92
C ALA A 147 -2.69 -15.36 6.62
N PRO A 148 -3.13 -14.18 6.12
CA PRO A 148 -4.54 -13.97 5.79
C PRO A 148 -5.00 -14.79 4.57
N ILE A 149 -4.12 -15.06 3.60
CA ILE A 149 -4.46 -15.87 2.42
C ILE A 149 -4.69 -17.33 2.84
N LYS A 150 -3.85 -17.85 3.74
CA LYS A 150 -4.00 -19.19 4.33
C LYS A 150 -5.29 -19.33 5.12
N ALA A 151 -5.73 -18.28 5.83
CA ALA A 151 -7.02 -18.29 6.51
C ALA A 151 -8.20 -18.48 5.53
N VAL A 152 -8.15 -17.84 4.36
CA VAL A 152 -9.15 -18.03 3.30
C VAL A 152 -9.06 -19.42 2.66
N GLU A 153 -7.86 -19.95 2.49
CA GLU A 153 -7.63 -21.31 1.99
C GLU A 153 -8.22 -22.36 2.93
N MET A 154 -7.97 -22.25 4.24
CA MET A 154 -8.49 -23.15 5.26
C MET A 154 -10.03 -23.15 5.33
N SER A 155 -10.68 -22.07 4.91
CA SER A 155 -12.14 -22.02 4.79
C SER A 155 -12.68 -22.71 3.52
N GLY A 156 -11.84 -23.41 2.74
CA GLY A 156 -12.21 -24.11 1.51
C GLY A 156 -12.36 -23.22 0.26
N ARG A 157 -12.15 -21.90 0.38
CA ARG A 157 -12.35 -20.93 -0.72
C ARG A 157 -11.09 -20.80 -1.60
N LEU A 158 -10.67 -21.91 -2.20
CA LEU A 158 -9.37 -22.04 -2.90
C LEU A 158 -9.19 -21.07 -4.07
N GLU A 159 -10.23 -20.83 -4.89
CA GLU A 159 -10.13 -19.86 -5.99
C GLU A 159 -9.90 -18.44 -5.46
N ILE A 160 -10.61 -18.07 -4.38
CA ILE A 160 -10.47 -16.74 -3.77
C ILE A 160 -9.06 -16.59 -3.21
N ALA A 161 -8.54 -17.59 -2.49
CA ALA A 161 -7.18 -17.58 -1.96
C ALA A 161 -6.13 -17.39 -3.08
N ALA A 162 -6.25 -18.13 -4.18
CA ALA A 162 -5.36 -17.98 -5.33
C ALA A 162 -5.45 -16.58 -5.98
N ARG A 163 -6.67 -16.01 -6.10
CA ARG A 163 -6.86 -14.65 -6.61
C ARG A 163 -6.27 -13.60 -5.67
N LEU A 164 -6.41 -13.77 -4.36
CA LEU A 164 -5.82 -12.88 -3.36
C LEU A 164 -4.30 -12.91 -3.45
N GLN A 165 -3.68 -14.09 -3.55
CA GLN A 165 -2.24 -14.22 -3.74
C GLN A 165 -1.74 -13.46 -4.98
N GLN A 166 -2.41 -13.62 -6.13
CA GLN A 166 -2.07 -12.91 -7.36
C GLN A 166 -2.13 -11.39 -7.17
N ARG A 167 -3.18 -10.90 -6.50
CA ARG A 167 -3.38 -9.46 -6.25
C ARG A 167 -2.37 -8.91 -5.25
N THR A 168 -2.12 -9.60 -4.14
CA THR A 168 -1.08 -9.22 -3.18
C THR A 168 0.28 -9.13 -3.86
N THR A 169 0.59 -10.08 -4.76
CA THR A 169 1.81 -10.05 -5.56
C THR A 169 1.88 -8.84 -6.49
N ALA A 170 0.77 -8.45 -7.09
CA ALA A 170 0.67 -7.26 -7.94
C ALA A 170 0.82 -5.95 -7.15
N VAL A 171 0.19 -5.84 -5.97
CA VAL A 171 0.33 -4.69 -5.08
C VAL A 171 1.78 -4.52 -4.61
N MET A 172 2.43 -5.59 -4.14
CA MET A 172 3.84 -5.53 -3.74
C MET A 172 4.77 -5.25 -4.93
N ARG A 173 4.43 -5.70 -6.15
CA ARG A 173 5.17 -5.32 -7.36
C ARG A 173 5.03 -3.83 -7.66
N TYR A 174 3.84 -3.27 -7.50
CA TYR A 174 3.63 -1.84 -7.64
C TYR A 174 4.44 -1.05 -6.60
N ALA A 175 4.52 -1.54 -5.36
CA ALA A 175 5.35 -0.93 -4.33
C ALA A 175 6.85 -0.87 -4.72
N VAL A 176 7.37 -1.93 -5.35
CA VAL A 176 8.73 -1.93 -5.93
C VAL A 176 8.86 -0.88 -7.03
N GLN A 177 7.92 -0.85 -7.98
CA GLN A 177 7.94 0.09 -9.10
C GLN A 177 7.86 1.55 -8.64
N SER A 178 7.17 1.81 -7.54
CA SER A 178 7.04 3.12 -6.91
C SER A 178 8.21 3.49 -5.98
N GLY A 179 9.24 2.64 -5.85
CA GLY A 179 10.42 2.88 -5.01
C GLY A 179 10.16 2.85 -3.50
N LEU A 180 9.04 2.26 -3.08
CA LEU A 180 8.68 2.11 -1.66
C LEU A 180 9.43 0.96 -1.00
N ILE A 181 9.71 -0.09 -1.76
CA ILE A 181 10.46 -1.28 -1.32
C ILE A 181 11.42 -1.72 -2.44
N ASP A 182 12.53 -2.36 -2.07
CA ASP A 182 13.55 -2.77 -3.06
C ASP A 182 13.28 -4.16 -3.66
N TYR A 183 12.54 -5.00 -2.95
CA TYR A 183 12.27 -6.38 -3.32
C TYR A 183 10.80 -6.74 -3.04
N ASN A 184 10.23 -7.64 -3.85
CA ASN A 184 8.86 -8.11 -3.70
C ASN A 184 8.80 -9.45 -2.92
N PRO A 185 8.52 -9.44 -1.61
CA PRO A 185 8.43 -10.65 -0.80
C PRO A 185 7.24 -11.55 -1.15
N ALA A 186 6.27 -11.07 -1.93
CA ALA A 186 5.14 -11.86 -2.38
C ALA A 186 5.50 -12.89 -3.47
N GLN A 187 6.65 -12.74 -4.14
CA GLN A 187 7.09 -13.68 -5.18
C GLN A 187 7.31 -15.09 -4.61
N GLU A 188 7.84 -15.18 -3.39
CA GLU A 188 8.10 -16.42 -2.66
C GLU A 188 6.81 -17.11 -2.17
N MET A 189 5.64 -16.51 -2.36
CA MET A 189 4.36 -17.17 -2.06
C MET A 189 3.98 -18.21 -3.13
N ALA A 190 4.59 -18.16 -4.33
CA ALA A 190 4.24 -19.06 -5.43
C ALA A 190 4.28 -20.53 -5.00
N GLY A 191 3.20 -21.27 -5.24
CA GLY A 191 3.07 -22.67 -4.81
C GLY A 191 2.72 -22.88 -3.33
N ALA A 192 2.70 -21.83 -2.50
CA ALA A 192 2.36 -21.94 -1.09
C ALA A 192 0.86 -22.10 -0.83
N VAL A 193 -0.02 -21.70 -1.76
CA VAL A 193 -1.49 -21.78 -1.65
C VAL A 193 -2.00 -22.91 -2.53
N ALA A 194 -2.84 -23.80 -1.98
CA ALA A 194 -3.44 -24.87 -2.77
C ALA A 194 -4.36 -24.29 -3.86
N SER A 195 -4.16 -24.73 -5.11
CA SER A 195 -5.10 -24.48 -6.19
C SER A 195 -6.17 -25.57 -6.20
N GLY A 196 -7.44 -25.19 -6.16
CA GLY A 196 -8.53 -26.16 -6.35
C GLY A 196 -8.44 -26.84 -7.71
N ASN A 197 -8.83 -28.11 -7.78
CA ASN A 197 -8.93 -28.84 -9.04
C ASN A 197 -9.91 -28.10 -9.96
N ARG A 198 -9.40 -27.61 -11.09
CA ARG A 198 -10.21 -26.93 -12.09
C ARG A 198 -11.18 -27.94 -12.70
N GLN A 199 -12.46 -27.84 -12.35
CA GLN A 199 -13.49 -28.58 -13.05
C GLN A 199 -13.79 -27.91 -14.38
N HIS A 200 -13.28 -28.48 -15.47
CA HIS A 200 -13.61 -28.02 -16.81
C HIS A 200 -15.09 -28.33 -17.12
N ARG A 201 -15.80 -27.37 -17.71
CA ARG A 201 -17.14 -27.62 -18.29
C ARG A 201 -16.94 -28.11 -19.72
N PRO A 202 -17.06 -29.42 -20.01
CA PRO A 202 -16.77 -29.95 -21.33
C PRO A 202 -17.79 -29.40 -22.35
N ALA A 203 -17.33 -29.20 -23.58
CA ALA A 203 -18.20 -28.88 -24.69
C ALA A 203 -19.21 -30.02 -24.91
N LEU A 204 -20.44 -29.69 -25.29
CA LEU A 204 -21.43 -30.69 -25.66
C LEU A 204 -20.96 -31.42 -26.93
N ALA A 205 -20.90 -32.75 -26.87
CA ALA A 205 -20.56 -33.55 -28.04
C ALA A 205 -21.59 -33.36 -29.16
N LEU A 206 -21.15 -33.22 -30.42
CA LEU A 206 -22.03 -32.95 -31.57
C LEU A 206 -23.18 -33.97 -31.70
N LYS A 207 -22.93 -35.25 -31.41
CA LYS A 207 -23.94 -36.32 -31.41
C LYS A 207 -25.09 -36.10 -30.43
N ARG A 208 -24.93 -35.21 -29.45
CA ARG A 208 -25.94 -34.85 -28.44
C ARG A 208 -26.71 -33.57 -28.78
N ILE A 209 -26.42 -32.91 -29.90
CA ILE A 209 -27.19 -31.75 -30.35
C ILE A 209 -28.68 -32.08 -30.51
N PRO A 210 -29.09 -33.23 -31.09
CA PRO A 210 -30.51 -33.57 -31.16
C PRO A 210 -31.20 -33.66 -29.78
N GLU A 211 -30.51 -34.22 -28.78
CA GLU A 211 -30.99 -34.27 -27.39
C GLU A 211 -31.17 -32.86 -26.80
N LEU A 212 -30.23 -31.95 -27.06
CA LEU A 212 -30.32 -30.57 -26.61
C LEU A 212 -31.51 -29.84 -27.24
N LEU A 213 -31.71 -29.98 -28.55
CA LEU A 213 -32.84 -29.35 -29.25
C LEU A 213 -34.19 -29.85 -28.72
N GLN A 214 -34.35 -31.16 -28.52
CA GLN A 214 -35.55 -31.74 -27.90
C GLN A 214 -35.82 -31.17 -26.51
N LYS A 215 -34.78 -30.98 -25.69
CA LYS A 215 -34.90 -30.39 -24.35
C LYS A 215 -35.29 -28.91 -24.39
N ILE A 216 -34.80 -28.17 -25.38
CA ILE A 216 -35.17 -26.76 -25.59
C ILE A 216 -36.64 -26.68 -26.03
N ASP A 217 -37.08 -27.55 -26.95
CA ASP A 217 -38.45 -27.59 -27.44
C ASP A 217 -39.45 -27.96 -26.34
N GLY A 218 -39.08 -28.91 -25.47
CA GLY A 218 -39.88 -29.35 -24.33
C GLY A 218 -39.82 -28.45 -23.09
N TYR A 219 -39.09 -27.33 -23.14
CA TYR A 219 -38.98 -26.42 -22.00
C TYR A 219 -40.29 -25.66 -21.75
N THR A 220 -40.92 -25.92 -20.61
CA THR A 220 -42.22 -25.33 -20.21
C THR A 220 -42.11 -24.03 -19.41
N GLY A 221 -40.89 -23.49 -19.24
CA GLY A 221 -40.66 -22.23 -18.55
C GLY A 221 -40.96 -21.00 -19.43
N ARG A 222 -40.28 -19.89 -19.15
CA ARG A 222 -40.50 -18.63 -19.90
C ARG A 222 -40.18 -18.79 -21.39
N PRO A 223 -41.11 -18.46 -22.32
CA PRO A 223 -40.86 -18.55 -23.77
C PRO A 223 -39.64 -17.75 -24.22
N LEU A 224 -39.39 -16.59 -23.61
CA LEU A 224 -38.22 -15.76 -23.89
C LEU A 224 -36.89 -16.51 -23.66
N THR A 225 -36.81 -17.37 -22.64
CA THR A 225 -35.60 -18.16 -22.37
C THR A 225 -35.39 -19.20 -23.46
N ARG A 226 -36.47 -19.82 -23.97
CA ARG A 226 -36.40 -20.76 -25.09
C ARG A 226 -35.90 -20.05 -26.35
N TRP A 227 -36.57 -18.98 -26.79
CA TRP A 227 -36.18 -18.23 -27.99
C TRP A 227 -34.76 -17.66 -27.91
N ALA A 228 -34.36 -17.13 -26.75
CA ALA A 228 -33.01 -16.62 -26.56
C ALA A 228 -31.96 -17.75 -26.67
N THR A 229 -32.26 -18.94 -26.15
CA THR A 229 -31.38 -20.11 -26.26
C THR A 229 -31.28 -20.58 -27.71
N GLU A 230 -32.41 -20.71 -28.42
CA GLU A 230 -32.45 -21.08 -29.84
C GLU A 230 -31.68 -20.07 -30.70
N LEU A 231 -31.91 -18.77 -30.49
CA LEU A 231 -31.21 -17.72 -31.22
C LEU A 231 -29.70 -17.77 -30.94
N THR A 232 -29.29 -17.99 -29.68
CA THR A 232 -27.86 -18.15 -29.32
C THR A 232 -27.22 -19.33 -30.04
N LEU A 233 -27.95 -20.43 -30.25
CA LEU A 233 -27.46 -21.59 -31.00
C LEU A 233 -27.28 -21.31 -32.50
N LEU A 234 -27.99 -20.32 -33.05
CA LEU A 234 -27.88 -19.95 -34.46
C LEU A 234 -26.74 -18.95 -34.72
N ILE A 235 -26.53 -17.98 -33.82
CA ILE A 235 -25.60 -16.86 -34.05
C ILE A 235 -24.35 -16.88 -33.17
N PHE A 236 -24.28 -17.76 -32.18
CA PHE A 236 -23.11 -18.01 -31.33
C PHE A 236 -22.54 -16.78 -30.58
N ILE A 237 -23.39 -15.80 -30.25
CA ILE A 237 -22.99 -14.62 -29.45
C ILE A 237 -23.03 -14.89 -27.94
N ARG A 238 -22.38 -14.03 -27.14
CA ARG A 238 -22.41 -14.17 -25.68
C ARG A 238 -23.80 -13.82 -25.14
N SER A 239 -24.19 -14.44 -24.01
CA SER A 239 -25.49 -14.18 -23.38
C SER A 239 -25.72 -12.72 -22.98
N SER A 240 -24.65 -11.98 -22.65
CA SER A 240 -24.73 -10.52 -22.42
C SER A 240 -25.01 -9.75 -23.70
N GLU A 241 -24.35 -10.10 -24.81
CA GLU A 241 -24.54 -9.45 -26.11
C GLU A 241 -25.97 -9.64 -26.59
N LEU A 242 -26.52 -10.86 -26.44
CA LEU A 242 -27.91 -11.13 -26.81
C LEU A 242 -28.92 -10.35 -25.95
N ARG A 243 -28.74 -10.31 -24.63
CA ARG A 243 -29.70 -9.66 -23.71
C ARG A 243 -29.75 -8.14 -23.87
N PHE A 244 -28.67 -7.52 -24.33
CA PHE A 244 -28.60 -6.07 -24.53
C PHE A 244 -28.71 -5.65 -26.00
N ALA A 245 -28.92 -6.59 -26.91
CA ALA A 245 -29.16 -6.30 -28.32
C ALA A 245 -30.43 -5.45 -28.49
N ARG A 246 -30.37 -4.44 -29.35
CA ARG A 246 -31.52 -3.61 -29.71
C ARG A 246 -31.76 -3.66 -31.19
N TRP A 247 -33.03 -3.70 -31.58
CA TRP A 247 -33.44 -3.47 -32.97
C TRP A 247 -33.16 -2.01 -33.33
N SER A 248 -32.39 -1.77 -34.38
CA SER A 248 -32.31 -0.45 -35.01
C SER A 248 -33.65 -0.18 -35.68
N VAL A 249 -34.48 0.68 -35.08
CA VAL A 249 -35.78 1.03 -35.68
C VAL A 249 -35.52 1.88 -36.91
N SER A 250 -35.71 1.28 -38.08
CA SER A 250 -35.95 1.99 -39.35
C SER A 250 -37.04 1.23 -40.08
N VAL A 251 -38.23 1.21 -39.49
CA VAL A 251 -39.46 0.86 -40.20
C VAL A 251 -40.41 2.02 -39.95
N ALA A 252 -40.37 2.97 -40.89
CA ALA A 252 -41.49 3.88 -41.08
C ALA A 252 -42.68 3.00 -41.49
N TRP A 253 -43.73 3.02 -40.68
CA TRP A 253 -45.04 2.47 -41.05
C TRP A 253 -45.71 3.40 -42.06
#